data_AF-K7A038-F1
#
_entry.id   AF-K7A038-F1
#
_cell.length_a   1.000
_cell.length_b   1.000
_cell.length_c   1.000
_cell.angle_alpha   90.00
_cell.angle_beta   90.00
_cell.angle_gamma   90.00
#
_symmetry.space_group_name_H-M   'P 1'
#
loop_
_entity.id
_entity.type
_entity.pdbx_description
1 polymer ?
#
loop_
_entity_poly.entity_id
_entity_poly.type
_entity_poly.pdbx_seq_one_letter_code
_entity_poly.pdbx_strand_id
1 'polypeptide(L)'
;MELLCAASPEAIGKQELIETLWPESVVSEHSLARLISYVRHILGDDGDAQQVIKTYRGIGFCVPEVRPLYNQIDRLHPIRNRWLPFITKKFVVSLIGVVLIIGLITGYQYYQQQRLSKAIIRISLHQDNTYTAFTAQVKRRNELVEMVEQRLGIKRQQQYEKFFALYAKQFTQQEAFVCEQIRAITAAGLLNNNQAIVDEITATPGIVNVIPQSKQLQQHLTFWLNKYNSIFIKRRDMCLLYVGVEDGVPYPSGVDQEVKKWLLDR
;
A
#
# COMPACT_ATOMS: atom_id res chain seq x y z
N MET A 1 -33.45 -49.46 29.90
CA MET A 1 -34.60 -48.56 30.15
C MET A 1 -35.35 -48.25 28.88
N GLU A 2 -34.69 -47.80 27.81
CA GLU A 2 -35.34 -47.49 26.53
C GLU A 2 -36.23 -48.63 26.02
N LEU A 3 -35.75 -49.88 26.03
CA LEU A 3 -36.53 -51.06 25.65
C LEU A 3 -37.82 -51.22 26.47
N LEU A 4 -37.74 -51.15 27.80
CA LEU A 4 -38.90 -51.29 28.68
C LEU A 4 -39.89 -50.11 28.54
N CYS A 5 -39.40 -48.90 28.25
CA CYS A 5 -40.26 -47.75 27.99
C CYS A 5 -40.97 -47.84 26.64
N ALA A 6 -40.29 -48.37 25.61
CA ALA A 6 -40.86 -48.55 24.27
C ALA A 6 -41.96 -49.62 24.24
N ALA A 7 -41.81 -50.69 25.04
CA ALA A 7 -42.84 -51.72 25.19
C ALA A 7 -43.92 -51.37 26.23
N SER A 8 -43.81 -50.24 26.94
CA SER A 8 -44.77 -49.86 27.97
C SER A 8 -46.20 -49.78 27.40
N PRO A 9 -47.22 -50.35 28.06
CA PRO A 9 -47.20 -50.95 29.40
C PRO A 9 -46.96 -52.47 29.43
N GLU A 10 -46.64 -53.09 28.30
CA GLU A 10 -46.47 -54.55 28.17
C GLU A 10 -45.16 -55.04 28.80
N ALA A 11 -45.15 -56.30 29.24
CA ALA A 11 -43.97 -56.93 29.83
C ALA A 11 -43.11 -57.59 28.77
N ILE A 12 -41.80 -57.31 28.82
CA ILE A 12 -40.81 -57.96 27.95
C ILE A 12 -40.28 -59.21 28.66
N GLY A 13 -40.19 -60.32 27.91
CA GLY A 13 -39.67 -61.58 28.42
C GLY A 13 -38.20 -61.50 28.84
N LYS A 14 -37.80 -62.28 29.85
CA LYS A 14 -36.39 -62.30 30.30
C LYS A 14 -35.42 -62.71 29.19
N GLN A 15 -35.78 -63.72 28.40
CA GLN A 15 -34.96 -64.22 27.31
C GLN A 15 -34.82 -63.16 26.19
N GLU A 16 -35.92 -62.50 25.83
CA GLU A 16 -35.93 -61.42 24.85
C GLU A 16 -35.07 -60.23 25.30
N LEU A 17 -35.12 -59.86 26.60
CA LEU A 17 -34.24 -58.85 27.17
C LEU A 17 -32.77 -59.25 27.11
N ILE A 18 -32.45 -60.52 27.40
CA ILE A 18 -31.08 -61.04 27.34
C ILE A 18 -30.53 -60.97 25.91
N GLU A 19 -31.28 -61.48 24.94
CA GLU A 19 -30.89 -61.52 23.53
C GLU A 19 -30.73 -60.11 22.95
N THR A 20 -31.60 -59.17 23.34
CA THR A 20 -31.53 -57.79 22.84
C THR A 20 -30.37 -57.01 23.47
N LEU A 21 -30.10 -57.19 24.76
CA LEU A 21 -29.04 -56.46 25.46
C LEU A 21 -27.65 -57.05 25.24
N TRP A 22 -27.56 -58.36 25.04
CA TRP A 22 -26.29 -59.10 24.89
C TRP A 22 -26.38 -60.14 23.76
N PRO A 23 -26.52 -59.71 22.49
CA PRO A 23 -26.75 -60.63 21.36
C PRO A 23 -25.60 -61.61 21.12
N GLU A 24 -24.38 -61.26 21.52
CA GLU A 24 -23.17 -62.06 21.28
C GLU A 24 -22.57 -62.63 22.58
N SER A 25 -23.32 -62.67 23.67
CA SER A 25 -22.80 -63.13 24.97
C SER A 25 -23.81 -63.97 25.74
N VAL A 26 -23.36 -65.14 26.22
CA VAL A 26 -24.17 -66.02 27.06
C VAL A 26 -24.20 -65.44 28.48
N VAL A 27 -25.30 -64.79 28.84
CA VAL A 27 -25.55 -64.26 30.19
C VAL A 27 -26.68 -65.02 30.88
N SER A 28 -26.56 -65.25 32.18
CA SER A 28 -27.59 -65.92 32.97
C SER A 28 -28.71 -64.95 33.39
N GLU A 29 -29.89 -65.49 33.70
CA GLU A 29 -31.00 -64.69 34.26
C GLU A 29 -30.61 -63.94 35.55
N HIS A 30 -29.65 -64.47 36.30
CA HIS A 30 -29.13 -63.82 37.51
C HIS A 30 -28.42 -62.49 37.18
N SER A 31 -27.71 -62.42 36.05
CA SER A 31 -27.07 -61.19 35.59
C SER A 31 -28.11 -60.15 35.18
N LEU A 32 -29.19 -60.56 34.49
CA LEU A 32 -30.31 -59.68 34.17
C LEU A 32 -31.00 -59.16 35.44
N ALA A 33 -31.27 -60.03 36.42
CA ALA A 33 -31.89 -59.64 37.69
C ALA A 33 -31.03 -58.62 38.46
N ARG A 34 -29.70 -58.78 38.44
CA ARG A 34 -28.77 -57.84 39.05
C ARG A 34 -28.73 -56.50 38.32
N LEU A 35 -28.80 -56.50 36.98
CA LEU A 35 -28.91 -55.26 36.20
C LEU A 35 -30.21 -54.51 36.53
N ILE A 36 -31.35 -55.21 36.58
CA ILE A 36 -32.63 -54.59 36.95
C ILE A 36 -32.58 -53.99 38.35
N SER A 37 -31.99 -54.71 39.32
CA SER A 37 -31.79 -54.19 40.69
C SER A 37 -30.95 -52.91 40.70
N TYR A 38 -29.86 -52.88 39.92
CA TYR A 38 -29.01 -51.69 39.81
C TYR A 38 -29.74 -50.50 39.18
N VAL A 39 -30.53 -50.74 38.13
CA VAL A 39 -31.33 -49.70 37.47
C VAL A 39 -32.42 -49.17 38.41
N ARG A 40 -33.10 -50.05 39.17
CA ARG A 40 -34.07 -49.62 40.21
C ARG A 40 -33.41 -48.67 41.20
N HIS A 41 -32.24 -49.03 41.72
CA HIS A 41 -31.50 -48.17 42.64
C HIS A 41 -31.15 -46.80 42.04
N ILE A 42 -30.70 -46.75 40.78
CA ILE A 42 -30.41 -45.47 40.09
C ILE A 42 -31.66 -44.59 39.97
N LEU A 43 -32.82 -45.21 39.73
CA LEU A 43 -34.09 -44.51 39.58
C LEU A 43 -34.77 -44.18 40.93
N GLY A 44 -34.15 -44.55 42.05
CA GLY A 44 -34.75 -44.41 43.38
C GLY A 44 -35.96 -45.34 43.60
N ASP A 45 -36.07 -46.41 42.81
CA ASP A 45 -37.09 -47.45 42.94
C ASP A 45 -36.60 -48.56 43.88
N ASP A 46 -37.54 -49.16 44.61
CA ASP A 46 -37.26 -50.24 45.56
C ASP A 46 -37.73 -51.58 44.98
N GLY A 47 -36.96 -52.64 45.24
CA GLY A 47 -37.30 -54.01 44.82
C GLY A 47 -38.61 -54.51 45.40
N ASP A 48 -39.05 -53.96 46.55
CA ASP A 48 -40.32 -54.29 47.19
C ASP A 48 -41.47 -53.38 46.72
N ALA A 49 -41.21 -52.07 46.57
CA ALA A 49 -42.25 -51.11 46.15
C ALA A 49 -42.55 -51.14 44.63
N GLN A 50 -41.55 -51.47 43.80
CA GLN A 50 -41.63 -51.64 42.33
C GLN A 50 -42.48 -50.58 41.61
N GLN A 51 -42.21 -49.31 41.90
CA GLN A 51 -43.00 -48.20 41.38
C GLN A 51 -42.63 -47.85 39.93
N VAL A 52 -41.36 -48.05 39.54
CA VAL A 52 -40.84 -47.65 38.23
C VAL A 52 -40.60 -48.85 37.31
N ILE A 53 -40.02 -49.93 37.82
CA ILE A 53 -39.87 -51.19 37.07
C ILE A 53 -40.61 -52.30 37.81
N LYS A 54 -41.69 -52.82 37.22
CA LYS A 54 -42.48 -53.92 37.77
C LYS A 54 -41.98 -55.27 37.30
N THR A 55 -41.96 -56.23 38.22
CA THR A 55 -41.64 -57.64 37.93
C THR A 55 -42.93 -58.38 37.59
N TYR A 56 -43.06 -58.85 36.36
CA TYR A 56 -44.14 -59.74 35.97
C TYR A 56 -43.71 -61.19 36.20
N ARG A 57 -44.19 -61.79 37.30
CA ARG A 57 -43.74 -63.11 37.77
C ARG A 57 -43.89 -64.15 36.65
N GLY A 58 -42.81 -64.90 36.40
CA GLY A 58 -42.76 -65.94 35.37
C GLY A 58 -42.55 -65.44 33.93
N ILE A 59 -42.57 -64.13 33.67
CA ILE A 59 -42.44 -63.58 32.31
C ILE A 59 -41.22 -62.67 32.19
N GLY A 60 -41.13 -61.60 32.98
CA GLY A 60 -40.04 -60.64 32.87
C GLY A 60 -40.34 -59.30 33.55
N PHE A 61 -40.06 -58.19 32.87
CA PHE A 61 -40.10 -56.86 33.45
C PHE A 61 -40.89 -55.87 32.59
N CYS A 62 -41.55 -54.90 33.20
CA CYS A 62 -42.22 -53.80 32.49
C CYS A 62 -42.02 -52.46 33.21
N VAL A 63 -42.15 -51.37 32.46
CA VAL A 63 -42.35 -50.02 33.03
C VAL A 63 -43.83 -49.68 32.85
N PRO A 64 -44.57 -49.36 33.92
CA PRO A 64 -45.98 -49.00 33.83
C PRO A 64 -46.17 -47.67 33.07
N GLU A 65 -47.31 -47.55 32.38
CA GLU A 65 -47.77 -46.43 31.51
C GLU A 65 -46.80 -45.23 31.42
N VAL A 66 -45.87 -45.29 30.47
CA VAL A 66 -44.98 -44.17 30.16
C VAL A 66 -45.69 -43.20 29.23
N ARG A 67 -45.89 -41.95 29.66
CA ARG A 67 -46.31 -40.86 28.79
C ARG A 67 -45.09 -40.03 28.39
N PRO A 68 -44.84 -39.79 27.08
CA PRO A 68 -43.73 -38.96 26.66
C PRO A 68 -43.91 -37.54 27.19
N LEU A 69 -42.93 -37.04 27.96
CA LEU A 69 -42.95 -35.69 28.53
C LEU A 69 -42.66 -34.60 27.46
N TYR A 70 -42.47 -35.00 26.20
CA TYR A 70 -42.03 -34.13 25.10
C TYR A 70 -43.15 -33.82 24.09
N ASN A 71 -44.34 -33.44 24.56
CA ASN A 71 -45.36 -32.81 23.71
C ASN A 71 -45.56 -31.31 23.98
N GLN A 72 -44.74 -30.72 24.85
CA GLN A 72 -44.75 -29.26 25.12
C GLN A 72 -43.45 -28.53 24.71
N ILE A 73 -42.36 -29.24 24.40
CA ILE A 73 -41.11 -28.61 23.94
C ILE A 73 -41.12 -28.36 22.42
N ASP A 74 -42.00 -29.01 21.66
CA ASP A 74 -42.23 -28.70 20.23
C ASP A 74 -42.99 -27.38 19.99
N ARG A 75 -43.40 -26.68 21.06
CA ARG A 75 -43.89 -25.28 21.00
C ARG A 75 -42.87 -24.25 21.47
N LEU A 76 -41.63 -24.65 21.74
CA LEU A 76 -40.53 -23.72 21.54
C LEU A 76 -40.22 -23.80 20.05
N HIS A 77 -40.50 -22.70 19.34
CA HIS A 77 -39.96 -22.44 18.02
C HIS A 77 -38.58 -23.08 17.89
N PRO A 78 -38.23 -23.70 16.74
CA PRO A 78 -36.85 -24.06 16.54
C PRO A 78 -36.06 -22.78 16.81
N ILE A 79 -35.17 -22.79 17.81
CA ILE A 79 -34.00 -21.91 17.80
C ILE A 79 -33.17 -22.45 16.65
N ARG A 80 -33.71 -22.24 15.46
CA ARG A 80 -33.03 -22.17 14.21
C ARG A 80 -32.05 -21.06 14.50
N ASN A 81 -30.82 -21.41 14.83
CA ASN A 81 -29.64 -20.57 14.64
C ASN A 81 -29.51 -20.24 13.13
N ARG A 82 -30.55 -19.65 12.53
CA ARG A 82 -30.51 -18.99 11.23
C ARG A 82 -29.93 -17.60 11.34
N TRP A 83 -29.65 -17.13 12.55
CA TRP A 83 -29.05 -15.82 12.79
C TRP A 83 -27.51 -15.83 12.91
N LEU A 84 -26.84 -16.97 12.69
CA LEU A 84 -25.36 -17.02 12.72
C LEU A 84 -24.66 -17.91 11.66
N PRO A 85 -25.08 -17.88 10.37
CA PRO A 85 -24.04 -17.97 9.34
C PRO A 85 -24.20 -17.01 8.15
N PHE A 86 -25.30 -16.26 8.04
CA PHE A 86 -25.48 -15.32 6.92
C PHE A 86 -25.06 -13.89 7.25
N ILE A 87 -25.28 -13.43 8.48
CA ILE A 87 -24.82 -12.12 8.94
C ILE A 87 -23.30 -12.18 9.19
N THR A 88 -22.79 -13.19 9.89
CA THR A 88 -21.34 -13.33 10.15
C THR A 88 -20.49 -13.48 8.88
N LYS A 89 -20.91 -14.27 7.87
CA LYS A 89 -20.14 -14.40 6.62
C LYS A 89 -20.18 -13.14 5.73
N LYS A 90 -21.33 -12.45 5.62
CA LYS A 90 -21.41 -11.19 4.85
C LYS A 90 -20.63 -10.06 5.51
N PHE A 91 -20.68 -9.95 6.84
CA PHE A 91 -19.90 -8.96 7.59
C PHE A 91 -18.39 -9.26 7.55
N VAL A 92 -17.97 -10.52 7.63
CA VAL A 92 -16.55 -10.90 7.48
C VAL A 92 -16.03 -10.65 6.06
N VAL A 93 -16.79 -11.01 5.02
CA VAL A 93 -16.41 -10.69 3.62
C VAL A 93 -16.38 -9.18 3.38
N SER A 94 -17.33 -8.43 3.95
CA SER A 94 -17.32 -6.97 3.89
C SER A 94 -16.12 -6.36 4.62
N LEU A 95 -15.73 -6.92 5.78
CA LEU A 95 -14.56 -6.47 6.54
C LEU A 95 -13.26 -6.74 5.78
N ILE A 96 -13.12 -7.92 5.16
CA ILE A 96 -11.98 -8.26 4.30
C ILE A 96 -11.93 -7.29 3.11
N GLY A 97 -13.06 -7.01 2.47
CA GLY A 97 -13.15 -6.02 1.40
C GLY A 97 -12.69 -4.63 1.83
N VAL A 98 -13.10 -4.17 3.02
CA VAL A 98 -12.67 -2.89 3.59
C VAL A 98 -11.17 -2.87 3.89
N VAL A 99 -10.62 -3.94 4.48
CA VAL A 99 -9.18 -4.06 4.74
C VAL A 99 -8.38 -4.07 3.44
N LEU A 100 -8.85 -4.76 2.40
CA LEU A 100 -8.22 -4.75 1.08
C LEU A 100 -8.23 -3.36 0.46
N ILE A 101 -9.36 -2.64 0.53
CA ILE A 101 -9.47 -1.27 0.03
C ILE A 101 -8.51 -0.34 0.80
N ILE A 102 -8.46 -0.43 2.13
CA ILE A 102 -7.53 0.35 2.94
C ILE A 102 -6.08 0.02 2.56
N GLY A 103 -5.75 -1.26 2.40
CA GLY A 103 -4.42 -1.70 1.96
C GLY A 103 -4.03 -1.17 0.57
N LEU A 104 -4.99 -1.13 -0.37
CA LEU A 104 -4.78 -0.54 -1.68
C LEU A 104 -4.57 0.98 -1.60
N ILE A 105 -5.35 1.68 -0.78
CA ILE A 105 -5.21 3.13 -0.58
C ILE A 105 -3.86 3.46 0.06
N THR A 106 -3.49 2.79 1.16
CA THR A 106 -2.22 3.03 1.85
C THR A 106 -1.04 2.61 0.98
N GLY A 107 -1.15 1.50 0.25
CA GLY A 107 -0.16 1.06 -0.73
C GLY A 107 0.03 2.07 -1.87
N TYR A 108 -1.06 2.62 -2.40
CA TYR A 108 -1.02 3.67 -3.41
C TYR A 108 -0.41 4.97 -2.88
N GLN A 109 -0.78 5.39 -1.68
CA GLN A 109 -0.20 6.56 -1.02
C GLN A 109 1.31 6.38 -0.77
N TYR A 110 1.73 5.22 -0.29
CA TYR A 110 3.13 4.89 -0.10
C TYR A 110 3.91 4.92 -1.42
N TYR A 111 3.34 4.34 -2.48
CA TYR A 111 3.92 4.39 -3.82
C TYR A 111 4.10 5.83 -4.32
N GLN A 112 3.07 6.67 -4.17
CA GLN A 112 3.14 8.09 -4.54
C GLN A 112 4.19 8.86 -3.71
N GLN A 113 4.29 8.59 -2.41
CA GLN A 113 5.30 9.18 -1.54
C GLN A 113 6.73 8.78 -1.93
N GLN A 114 6.92 7.51 -2.35
CA GLN A 114 8.20 7.03 -2.87
C GLN A 114 8.56 7.69 -4.20
N ARG A 115 7.58 7.81 -5.11
CA ARG A 115 7.76 8.52 -6.38
C ARG A 115 8.14 9.99 -6.15
N LEU A 116 7.45 10.69 -5.25
CA LEU A 116 7.74 12.07 -4.87
C LEU A 116 9.17 12.21 -4.33
N SER A 117 9.55 11.36 -3.38
CA SER A 117 10.90 11.37 -2.80
C SER A 117 11.99 11.18 -3.85
N LYS A 118 11.84 10.17 -4.71
CA LYS A 118 12.80 9.90 -5.79
C LYS A 118 12.90 11.07 -6.78
N ALA A 119 11.78 11.70 -7.11
CA ALA A 119 11.78 12.86 -8.01
C ALA A 119 12.53 14.06 -7.39
N ILE A 120 12.33 14.35 -6.11
CA ILE A 120 13.01 15.45 -5.41
C ILE A 120 14.52 15.17 -5.28
N ILE A 121 14.92 13.92 -5.00
CA ILE A 121 16.35 13.52 -5.00
C ILE A 121 16.98 13.78 -6.38
N ARG A 122 16.30 13.39 -7.47
CA ARG A 122 16.79 13.61 -8.83
C ARG A 122 16.86 15.10 -9.17
N ILE A 123 15.86 15.89 -8.79
CA ILE A 123 15.90 17.35 -8.95
C ILE A 123 17.12 17.94 -8.25
N SER A 124 17.37 17.57 -6.99
CA SER A 124 18.55 18.05 -6.25
C SER A 124 19.85 17.70 -6.98
N LEU A 125 19.98 16.45 -7.47
CA LEU A 125 21.15 16.00 -8.21
C LEU A 125 21.35 16.83 -9.50
N HIS A 126 20.27 17.06 -10.25
CA HIS A 126 20.32 17.86 -11.47
C HIS A 126 20.63 19.34 -11.18
N GLN A 127 20.12 19.91 -10.08
CA GLN A 127 20.46 21.27 -9.66
C GLN A 127 21.95 21.40 -9.33
N ASP A 128 22.51 20.45 -8.57
CA ASP A 128 23.94 20.46 -8.23
C ASP A 128 24.82 20.29 -9.50
N ASN A 129 24.40 19.45 -10.45
CA ASN A 129 25.07 19.30 -11.74
C ASN A 129 24.97 20.57 -12.61
N THR A 130 23.80 21.19 -12.70
CA THR A 130 23.58 22.47 -13.39
C THR A 130 24.46 23.56 -12.77
N TYR A 131 24.54 23.64 -11.44
CA TYR A 131 25.38 24.62 -10.74
C TYR A 131 26.87 24.42 -11.02
N THR A 132 27.32 23.16 -11.05
CA THR A 132 28.72 22.81 -11.40
C THR A 132 29.04 23.23 -12.84
N ALA A 133 28.15 22.91 -13.79
CA ALA A 133 28.30 23.31 -15.18
C ALA A 133 28.27 24.84 -15.34
N PHE A 134 27.39 25.54 -14.63
CA PHE A 134 27.31 27.00 -14.62
C PHE A 134 28.63 27.62 -14.13
N THR A 135 29.19 27.08 -13.04
CA THR A 135 30.47 27.55 -12.49
C THR A 135 31.61 27.37 -13.49
N ALA A 136 31.67 26.21 -14.16
CA ALA A 136 32.65 25.97 -15.23
C ALA A 136 32.46 26.92 -16.42
N GLN A 137 31.22 27.16 -16.83
CA GLN A 137 30.86 28.11 -17.89
C GLN A 137 31.30 29.54 -17.54
N VAL A 138 31.06 29.98 -16.30
CA VAL A 138 31.47 31.30 -15.79
C VAL A 138 32.99 31.49 -15.87
N LYS A 139 33.77 30.46 -15.52
CA LYS A 139 35.24 30.50 -15.63
C LYS A 139 35.69 30.72 -17.08
N ARG A 140 35.16 29.92 -18.02
CA ARG A 140 35.49 30.03 -19.45
C ARG A 140 35.00 31.34 -20.07
N ARG A 141 33.83 31.82 -19.65
CA ARG A 141 33.30 33.14 -20.03
C ARG A 141 34.27 34.26 -19.62
N ASN A 142 34.75 34.25 -18.39
CA ASN A 142 35.66 35.28 -17.90
C ASN A 142 37.01 35.24 -18.64
N GLU A 143 37.55 34.05 -18.89
CA GLU A 143 38.74 33.84 -19.71
C GLU A 143 38.56 34.42 -21.13
N LEU A 144 37.44 34.11 -21.81
CA LEU A 144 37.18 34.65 -23.14
C LEU A 144 37.08 36.18 -23.15
N VAL A 145 36.47 36.78 -22.12
CA VAL A 145 36.45 38.24 -21.98
C VAL A 145 37.87 38.78 -21.86
N GLU A 146 38.70 38.20 -20.99
CA GLU A 146 40.07 38.64 -20.78
C GLU A 146 40.91 38.54 -22.07
N MET A 147 40.80 37.43 -22.80
CA MET A 147 41.49 37.24 -24.09
C MET A 147 41.12 38.35 -25.09
N VAL A 148 39.82 38.63 -25.25
CA VAL A 148 39.33 39.63 -26.20
C VAL A 148 39.72 41.04 -25.76
N GLU A 149 39.61 41.36 -24.46
CA GLU A 149 40.01 42.66 -23.91
C GLU A 149 41.50 42.93 -24.10
N GLN A 150 42.35 41.97 -23.76
CA GLN A 150 43.80 42.11 -23.88
C GLN A 150 44.23 42.27 -25.34
N ARG A 151 43.70 41.43 -26.24
CA ARG A 151 44.07 41.46 -27.66
C ARG A 151 43.65 42.77 -28.34
N LEU A 152 42.46 43.28 -28.02
CA LEU A 152 41.92 44.49 -28.66
C LEU A 152 42.25 45.78 -27.92
N GLY A 153 42.82 45.70 -26.72
CA GLY A 153 43.08 46.88 -25.88
C GLY A 153 41.80 47.58 -25.43
N ILE A 154 40.72 46.83 -25.19
CA ILE A 154 39.40 47.36 -24.81
C ILE A 154 38.98 46.88 -23.42
N LYS A 155 37.90 47.47 -22.89
CA LYS A 155 37.17 46.98 -21.71
C LYS A 155 35.71 46.74 -22.03
N ARG A 156 35.16 45.62 -21.58
CA ARG A 156 33.76 45.24 -21.77
C ARG A 156 32.86 46.21 -21.00
N GLN A 157 32.03 46.94 -21.73
CA GLN A 157 30.99 47.82 -21.17
C GLN A 157 29.58 47.22 -21.25
N GLN A 158 29.39 46.19 -22.07
CA GLN A 158 28.09 45.58 -22.37
C GLN A 158 27.94 44.24 -21.65
N GLN A 159 26.73 43.71 -21.57
CA GLN A 159 26.51 42.34 -21.12
C GLN A 159 27.27 41.31 -21.97
N TYR A 160 27.59 40.17 -21.36
CA TYR A 160 28.42 39.13 -21.97
C TYR A 160 27.90 38.65 -23.33
N GLU A 161 26.59 38.38 -23.47
CA GLU A 161 26.01 37.88 -24.72
C GLU A 161 26.19 38.88 -25.87
N LYS A 162 25.96 40.18 -25.61
CA LYS A 162 26.14 41.26 -26.60
C LYS A 162 27.61 41.47 -26.93
N PHE A 163 28.47 41.45 -25.92
CA PHE A 163 29.91 41.58 -26.07
C PHE A 163 30.49 40.47 -26.98
N PHE A 164 30.14 39.21 -26.73
CA PHE A 164 30.61 38.12 -27.60
C PHE A 164 30.03 38.20 -29.01
N ALA A 165 28.74 38.50 -29.15
CA ALA A 165 28.13 38.65 -30.47
C ALA A 165 28.78 39.74 -31.31
N LEU A 166 29.18 40.86 -30.69
CA LEU A 166 29.86 41.96 -31.36
C LEU A 166 31.22 41.53 -31.95
N TYR A 167 31.96 40.69 -31.24
CA TYR A 167 33.33 40.33 -31.59
C TYR A 167 33.48 38.91 -32.17
N ALA A 168 32.41 38.11 -32.24
CA ALA A 168 32.48 36.71 -32.65
C ALA A 168 33.10 36.49 -34.03
N LYS A 169 32.83 37.39 -35.00
CA LYS A 169 33.37 37.29 -36.36
C LYS A 169 34.88 37.53 -36.44
N GLN A 170 35.47 38.15 -35.42
CA GLN A 170 36.88 38.50 -35.35
C GLN A 170 37.61 37.73 -34.23
N PHE A 171 37.02 36.64 -33.75
CA PHE A 171 37.70 35.76 -32.81
C PHE A 171 38.92 35.11 -33.46
N THR A 172 40.02 35.08 -32.72
CA THR A 172 41.15 34.22 -33.06
C THR A 172 40.74 32.76 -32.93
N GLN A 173 41.55 31.84 -33.47
CA GLN A 173 41.30 30.41 -33.30
C GLN A 173 41.21 29.99 -31.83
N GLN A 174 42.03 30.59 -30.95
CA GLN A 174 42.02 30.30 -29.52
C GLN A 174 40.75 30.84 -28.83
N GLU A 175 40.32 32.05 -29.17
CA GLU A 175 39.07 32.64 -28.64
C GLU A 175 37.83 31.86 -29.11
N ALA A 176 37.82 31.47 -30.39
CA ALA A 176 36.77 30.63 -30.95
C ALA A 176 36.71 29.27 -30.25
N PHE A 177 37.86 28.65 -29.95
CA PHE A 177 37.93 27.41 -29.20
C PHE A 177 37.36 27.55 -27.77
N VAL A 178 37.66 28.64 -27.05
CA VAL A 178 37.04 28.89 -25.74
C VAL A 178 35.54 29.12 -25.87
N CYS A 179 35.08 29.87 -26.88
CA CYS A 179 33.66 30.05 -27.18
C CYS A 179 32.95 28.71 -27.40
N GLU A 180 33.54 27.80 -28.18
CA GLU A 180 33.01 26.45 -28.41
C GLU A 180 32.94 25.62 -27.12
N GLN A 181 33.94 25.71 -26.24
CA GLN A 181 33.89 25.05 -24.92
C GLN A 181 32.74 25.59 -24.05
N ILE A 182 32.50 26.90 -24.04
CA ILE A 182 31.35 27.49 -23.32
C ILE A 182 30.03 26.92 -23.88
N ARG A 183 29.91 26.84 -25.21
CA ARG A 183 28.74 26.24 -25.87
C ARG A 183 28.57 24.76 -25.54
N ALA A 184 29.66 23.99 -25.51
CA ALA A 184 29.65 22.58 -25.15
C ALA A 184 29.20 22.35 -23.70
N ILE A 185 29.70 23.14 -22.75
CA ILE A 185 29.25 23.10 -21.34
C ILE A 185 27.75 23.43 -21.25
N THR A 186 27.28 24.38 -22.05
CA THR A 186 25.85 24.75 -22.11
C THR A 186 24.99 23.59 -22.61
N ALA A 187 25.41 22.94 -23.70
CA ALA A 187 24.68 21.84 -24.32
C ALA A 187 24.72 20.53 -23.51
N ALA A 188 25.84 20.22 -22.87
CA ALA A 188 26.00 18.96 -22.14
C ALA A 188 25.60 19.09 -20.67
N GLY A 189 26.05 20.17 -20.01
CA GLY A 189 25.89 20.37 -18.58
C GLY A 189 24.60 21.08 -18.20
N LEU A 190 24.25 22.17 -18.87
CA LEU A 190 23.07 22.96 -18.51
C LEU A 190 21.78 22.40 -19.14
N LEU A 191 21.77 22.20 -20.47
CA LEU A 191 20.58 21.76 -21.19
C LEU A 191 19.99 20.46 -20.63
N ASN A 192 20.82 19.41 -20.53
CA ASN A 192 20.35 18.08 -20.14
C ASN A 192 19.80 18.07 -18.72
N ASN A 193 20.47 18.73 -17.76
CA ASN A 193 20.01 18.78 -16.39
C ASN A 193 18.79 19.70 -16.23
N ASN A 194 18.73 20.84 -16.93
CA ASN A 194 17.57 21.72 -16.91
C ASN A 194 16.32 21.02 -17.49
N GLN A 195 16.47 20.27 -18.58
CA GLN A 195 15.40 19.47 -19.15
C GLN A 195 14.94 18.40 -18.15
N ALA A 196 15.87 17.66 -17.55
CA ALA A 196 15.54 16.63 -16.57
C ALA A 196 14.78 17.20 -15.36
N ILE A 197 15.15 18.37 -14.85
CA ILE A 197 14.40 19.03 -13.76
C ILE A 197 12.96 19.34 -14.19
N VAL A 198 12.78 19.92 -15.39
CA VAL A 198 11.44 20.22 -15.92
C VAL A 198 10.62 18.94 -16.09
N ASP A 199 11.23 17.86 -16.57
CA ASP A 199 10.58 16.57 -16.76
C ASP A 199 10.14 15.96 -15.42
N GLU A 200 10.98 16.00 -14.38
CA GLU A 200 10.64 15.52 -13.04
C GLU A 200 9.47 16.30 -12.41
N ILE A 201 9.49 17.64 -12.53
CA ILE A 201 8.41 18.50 -12.01
C ILE A 201 7.10 18.23 -12.77
N THR A 202 7.17 18.08 -14.09
CA THR A 202 6.00 17.79 -14.94
C THR A 202 5.42 16.40 -14.65
N ALA A 203 6.29 15.41 -14.50
CA ALA A 203 5.89 14.03 -14.22
C ALA A 203 5.37 13.88 -12.78
N THR A 204 5.74 14.75 -11.84
CA THR A 204 5.34 14.63 -10.44
C THR A 204 4.75 15.95 -9.90
N PRO A 205 3.51 16.30 -10.28
CA PRO A 205 2.88 17.58 -9.90
C PRO A 205 2.80 17.84 -8.39
N GLY A 206 2.82 16.77 -7.58
CA GLY A 206 2.85 16.86 -6.12
C GLY A 206 4.06 17.60 -5.54
N ILE A 207 5.15 17.76 -6.32
CA ILE A 207 6.33 18.53 -5.91
C ILE A 207 5.95 19.97 -5.58
N VAL A 208 5.06 20.59 -6.36
CA VAL A 208 4.64 21.99 -6.15
C VAL A 208 3.98 22.20 -4.79
N ASN A 209 3.36 21.16 -4.22
CA ASN A 209 2.73 21.25 -2.91
C ASN A 209 3.73 21.25 -1.76
N VAL A 210 4.88 20.58 -1.93
CA VAL A 210 5.90 20.43 -0.88
C VAL A 210 7.10 21.35 -1.07
N ILE A 211 7.34 21.80 -2.30
CA ILE A 211 8.38 22.76 -2.70
C ILE A 211 7.68 23.78 -3.61
N PRO A 212 6.99 24.81 -3.04
CA PRO A 212 6.20 25.76 -3.82
C PRO A 212 7.00 26.50 -4.90
N GLN A 213 8.28 26.80 -4.64
CA GLN A 213 9.14 27.47 -5.62
C GLN A 213 9.47 26.62 -6.86
N SER A 214 9.21 25.30 -6.82
CA SER A 214 9.42 24.42 -7.98
C SER A 214 8.58 24.83 -9.20
N LYS A 215 7.42 25.46 -8.99
CA LYS A 215 6.61 26.01 -10.09
C LYS A 215 7.33 27.16 -10.81
N GLN A 216 7.94 28.08 -10.06
CA GLN A 216 8.71 29.19 -10.63
C GLN A 216 10.00 28.68 -11.29
N LEU A 217 10.63 27.66 -10.70
CA LEU A 217 11.80 27.00 -11.27
C LEU A 217 11.46 26.38 -12.63
N GLN A 218 10.34 25.65 -12.71
CA GLN A 218 9.85 25.09 -13.98
C GLN A 218 9.65 26.18 -15.03
N GLN A 219 8.98 27.30 -14.68
CA GLN A 219 8.77 28.42 -15.61
C GLN A 219 10.10 29.01 -16.12
N HIS A 220 11.04 29.27 -15.21
CA HIS A 220 12.37 29.77 -15.55
C HIS A 220 13.11 28.82 -16.51
N LEU A 221 13.17 27.53 -16.16
CA LEU A 221 13.88 26.52 -16.96
C LEU A 221 13.20 26.28 -18.31
N THR A 222 11.87 26.23 -18.38
CA THR A 222 11.14 26.14 -19.65
C THR A 222 11.45 27.34 -20.55
N PHE A 223 11.50 28.55 -20.01
CA PHE A 223 11.90 29.73 -20.78
C PHE A 223 13.34 29.61 -21.28
N TRP A 224 14.27 29.16 -20.42
CA TRP A 224 15.66 28.91 -20.79
C TRP A 224 15.79 27.86 -21.91
N LEU A 225 15.08 26.74 -21.81
CA LEU A 225 15.06 25.69 -22.83
C LEU A 225 14.50 26.20 -24.17
N ASN A 226 13.46 27.02 -24.11
CA ASN A 226 12.90 27.64 -25.31
C ASN A 226 13.90 28.60 -25.96
N LYS A 227 14.58 29.45 -25.18
CA LYS A 227 15.62 30.37 -25.68
C LYS A 227 16.82 29.60 -26.24
N TYR A 228 17.21 28.49 -25.60
CA TYR A 228 18.24 27.58 -26.10
C TYR A 228 17.90 27.08 -27.51
N ASN A 229 16.74 26.45 -27.66
CA ASN A 229 16.32 25.81 -28.91
C ASN A 229 16.02 26.82 -30.03
N SER A 230 15.39 27.95 -29.69
CA SER A 230 14.94 28.92 -30.69
C SER A 230 16.02 29.92 -31.12
N ILE A 231 16.98 30.25 -30.26
CA ILE A 231 18.00 31.28 -30.49
C ILE A 231 19.41 30.69 -30.45
N PHE A 232 19.81 30.09 -29.33
CA PHE A 232 21.21 29.75 -29.06
C PHE A 232 21.80 28.71 -30.03
N ILE A 233 21.01 27.69 -30.40
CA ILE A 233 21.44 26.69 -31.39
C ILE A 233 21.68 27.34 -32.76
N LYS A 234 20.81 28.28 -33.15
CA LYS A 234 20.84 28.93 -34.47
C LYS A 234 21.94 29.98 -34.58
N ARG A 235 22.26 30.65 -33.46
CA ARG A 235 23.27 31.71 -33.40
C ARG A 235 24.62 31.18 -32.95
N ARG A 236 25.49 30.93 -33.94
CA ARG A 236 26.90 30.50 -33.70
C ARG A 236 27.77 31.60 -33.10
N ASP A 237 27.38 32.85 -33.27
CA ASP A 237 28.03 34.03 -32.70
C ASP A 237 27.69 34.28 -31.22
N MET A 238 26.77 33.50 -30.64
CA MET A 238 26.52 33.50 -29.20
C MET A 238 27.34 32.42 -28.50
N CYS A 239 28.25 32.81 -27.61
CA CYS A 239 28.97 31.83 -26.78
C CYS A 239 28.19 31.40 -25.55
N LEU A 240 27.26 32.25 -25.08
CA LEU A 240 26.61 32.15 -23.78
C LEU A 240 25.09 32.24 -23.94
N LEU A 241 24.36 31.68 -22.98
CA LEU A 241 22.90 31.77 -22.90
C LEU A 241 22.49 32.11 -21.46
N TYR A 242 21.97 33.30 -21.26
CA TYR A 242 21.39 33.72 -19.99
C TYR A 242 19.89 33.97 -20.09
N VAL A 243 19.23 33.70 -18.97
CA VAL A 243 17.83 34.02 -18.72
C VAL A 243 17.75 34.57 -17.31
N GLY A 244 16.97 35.62 -17.09
CA GLY A 244 16.79 36.12 -15.73
C GLY A 244 15.94 37.37 -15.64
N VAL A 245 16.42 38.32 -14.83
CA VAL A 245 15.72 39.56 -14.47
C VAL A 245 15.32 40.38 -15.70
N GLU A 246 16.21 40.46 -16.69
CA GLU A 246 15.93 41.23 -17.91
C GLU A 246 14.89 40.59 -18.83
N ASP A 247 14.76 39.27 -18.77
CA ASP A 247 13.72 38.53 -19.49
C ASP A 247 12.41 38.42 -18.67
N GLY A 248 12.36 38.98 -17.45
CA GLY A 248 11.21 38.91 -16.55
C GLY A 248 10.97 37.55 -15.89
N VAL A 249 11.94 36.64 -15.98
CA VAL A 249 11.85 35.25 -15.47
C VAL A 249 13.12 34.90 -14.67
N PRO A 250 13.33 35.51 -13.49
CA PRO A 250 14.50 35.22 -12.67
C PRO A 250 14.49 33.76 -12.17
N TYR A 251 15.69 33.21 -11.95
CA TYR A 251 15.82 31.95 -11.20
C TYR A 251 15.27 32.17 -9.78
N PRO A 252 14.37 31.32 -9.27
CA PRO A 252 13.74 31.53 -7.97
C PRO A 252 14.77 31.39 -6.83
N SER A 253 14.99 32.49 -6.11
CA SER A 253 15.95 32.53 -5.01
C SER A 253 15.46 31.68 -3.84
N GLY A 254 16.21 30.65 -3.47
CA GLY A 254 15.87 29.78 -2.34
C GLY A 254 15.38 28.39 -2.71
N VAL A 255 15.05 28.14 -3.99
CA VAL A 255 14.49 26.84 -4.40
C VAL A 255 15.45 25.68 -4.11
N ASP A 256 16.76 25.88 -4.28
CA ASP A 256 17.77 24.85 -4.01
C ASP A 256 17.82 24.53 -2.50
N GLN A 257 17.67 25.56 -1.66
CA GLN A 257 17.61 25.41 -0.21
C GLN A 257 16.32 24.72 0.24
N GLU A 258 15.17 25.03 -0.38
CA GLU A 258 13.92 24.33 -0.11
C GLU A 258 14.01 22.85 -0.43
N VAL A 259 14.57 22.50 -1.60
CA VAL A 259 14.81 21.11 -2.01
C VAL A 259 15.71 20.40 -0.99
N LYS A 260 16.84 21.01 -0.63
CA LYS A 260 17.80 20.42 0.33
C LYS A 260 17.18 20.28 1.71
N LYS A 261 16.44 21.28 2.19
CA LYS A 261 15.74 21.24 3.48
C LYS A 261 14.72 20.11 3.50
N TRP A 262 13.90 19.99 2.47
CA TRP A 262 12.90 18.92 2.39
C TRP A 262 13.52 17.52 2.46
N LEU A 263 14.71 17.34 1.87
CA LEU A 263 15.45 16.09 1.92
C LEU A 263 16.07 15.80 3.29
N LEU A 264 16.39 16.83 4.08
CA LEU A 264 16.95 16.70 5.43
C LEU A 264 15.88 16.46 6.51
N ASP A 265 14.67 16.99 6.31
CA ASP A 265 13.56 16.92 7.28
C ASP A 265 12.78 15.58 7.21
N ARG A 266 13.25 14.57 6.46
CA ARG A 266 12.64 13.23 6.31
C ARG A 266 13.49 12.12 6.93
#